data_AF-A0A944AD61-F1
#
_entry.id   AF-A0A944AD61-F1
#
_cell.length_a   1.000
_cell.length_b   1.000
_cell.length_c   1.000
_cell.angle_alpha   90.00
_cell.angle_beta   90.00
_cell.angle_gamma   90.00
#
_symmetry.space_group_name_H-M   'P 1'
#
loop_
_entity.id
_entity.type
_entity.pdbx_description
1 polymer ?
#
loop_
_entity_poly.entity_id
_entity_poly.type
_entity_poly.pdbx_seq_one_letter_code
_entity_poly.pdbx_strand_id
1 'polypeptide(L)'
;PAHVDSEAHIESNTSKGWLTPEQADQARQIIKTVGEEKAANLPMQMVENIAKGRLQKFFKEQTLLEQEYTMSDDKKSVKAVLAAADKDAKIVAFKRFSLND
;
A
#
# COMPACT_ATOMS: atom_id res chain seq x y z
N PRO A 1 4.87 8.05 6.65
CA PRO A 1 5.53 6.76 6.41
C PRO A 1 4.56 5.60 6.73
N ALA A 2 3.75 5.21 5.74
CA ALA A 2 3.06 3.92 5.79
C ALA A 2 4.09 2.84 5.39
N HIS A 3 5.01 2.56 6.31
CA HIS A 3 5.87 1.39 6.18
C HIS A 3 5.01 0.17 6.47
N VAL A 4 5.23 -0.87 5.70
CA VAL A 4 4.47 -2.13 5.63
C VAL A 4 5.44 -3.31 5.51
N ASP A 5 6.71 -3.01 5.76
CA ASP A 5 7.86 -3.82 5.41
C ASP A 5 8.00 -5.05 6.33
N SER A 6 7.13 -5.16 7.34
CA SER A 6 7.09 -6.22 8.34
C SER A 6 5.66 -6.46 8.83
N GLU A 7 5.42 -7.64 9.42
CA GLU A 7 4.14 -7.98 10.07
C GLU A 7 3.69 -6.93 11.08
N ALA A 8 4.60 -6.45 11.93
CA ALA A 8 4.30 -5.43 12.93
C ALA A 8 3.85 -4.10 12.30
N HIS A 9 4.38 -3.75 11.13
CA HIS A 9 3.97 -2.56 10.40
C HIS A 9 2.58 -2.72 9.78
N ILE A 10 2.29 -3.87 9.18
CA ILE A 10 0.96 -4.18 8.62
C ILE A 10 -0.08 -4.13 9.75
N GLU A 11 0.18 -4.80 10.87
CA GLU A 11 -0.73 -4.86 12.01
C GLU A 11 -0.96 -3.47 12.65
N SER A 12 0.09 -2.67 12.80
CA SER A 12 -0.02 -1.27 13.24
C SER A 12 -0.89 -0.45 12.29
N ASN A 13 -0.72 -0.61 10.97
CA ASN A 13 -1.48 0.16 9.98
C ASN A 13 -2.95 -0.30 9.92
N THR A 14 -3.22 -1.59 10.09
CA THR A 14 -4.58 -2.12 10.23
C THR A 14 -5.25 -1.60 11.51
N SER A 15 -4.54 -1.63 12.65
CA SER A 15 -5.06 -1.12 13.93
C SER A 15 -5.37 0.39 13.88
N LYS A 16 -4.58 1.15 13.12
CA LYS A 16 -4.81 2.58 12.87
C LYS A 16 -5.92 2.86 11.83
N GLY A 17 -6.50 1.82 11.24
CA GLY A 17 -7.51 1.93 10.18
C GLY A 17 -6.95 2.45 8.86
N TRP A 18 -5.62 2.43 8.69
CA TRP A 18 -4.96 2.85 7.44
C TRP A 18 -4.99 1.76 6.37
N LEU A 19 -5.19 0.51 6.78
CA LEU A 19 -5.39 -0.65 5.92
C LEU A 19 -6.67 -1.38 6.33
N THR A 20 -7.42 -1.85 5.34
CA THR A 20 -8.49 -2.83 5.59
C THR A 20 -7.87 -4.18 5.94
N PRO A 21 -8.60 -5.06 6.67
CA PRO A 21 -8.15 -6.42 6.93
C PRO A 21 -7.80 -7.18 5.64
N GLU A 22 -8.59 -6.98 4.58
CA GLU A 22 -8.37 -7.59 3.27
C GLU A 22 -7.05 -7.13 2.64
N GLN A 23 -6.74 -5.83 2.70
CA GLN A 23 -5.47 -5.30 2.19
C GLN A 23 -4.27 -5.82 2.98
N ALA A 24 -4.43 -6.00 4.30
CA ALA A 24 -3.41 -6.59 5.15
C ALA A 24 -3.15 -8.05 4.78
N ASP A 25 -4.21 -8.84 4.56
CA ASP A 25 -4.08 -10.22 4.14
C ASP A 25 -3.45 -10.37 2.75
N GLN A 26 -3.80 -9.49 1.81
CA GLN A 26 -3.14 -9.45 0.50
C GLN A 26 -1.65 -9.10 0.61
N ALA A 27 -1.29 -8.14 1.46
CA ALA A 27 0.12 -7.82 1.73
C ALA A 27 0.88 -9.03 2.28
N ARG A 28 0.29 -9.77 3.23
CA ARG A 28 0.85 -11.02 3.78
C ARG A 28 1.03 -12.08 2.70
N GLN A 29 0.02 -12.24 1.84
CA GLN A 29 0.07 -13.22 0.76
C GLN A 29 1.17 -12.89 -0.24
N ILE A 30 1.37 -11.60 -0.59
CA ILE A 30 2.47 -11.16 -1.46
C ILE A 30 3.83 -11.55 -0.85
N ILE A 31 4.04 -11.29 0.44
CA ILE A 31 5.30 -11.62 1.13
C ILE A 31 5.53 -13.13 1.11
N LYS A 32 4.51 -13.91 1.46
CA LYS A 32 4.57 -15.38 1.48
C LYS A 32 4.89 -15.94 0.09
N THR A 33 4.13 -15.55 -0.94
CA THR A 33 4.32 -16.07 -2.30
C THR A 33 5.68 -15.69 -2.87
N VAL A 34 6.16 -14.45 -2.64
CA VAL A 34 7.51 -14.06 -3.08
C VAL A 34 8.60 -14.85 -2.35
N GLY A 35 8.43 -15.07 -1.04
CA GLY A 35 9.31 -15.92 -0.25
C GLY A 35 9.41 -17.33 -0.82
N GLU A 36 8.28 -17.99 -1.03
CA GLU A 36 8.20 -19.36 -1.56
C GLU A 36 8.78 -19.47 -2.98
N GLU A 37 8.46 -18.53 -3.88
CA GLU A 37 8.92 -18.58 -5.28
C GLU A 37 10.42 -18.29 -5.45
N LYS A 38 11.01 -17.46 -4.57
CA LYS A 38 12.33 -16.87 -4.82
C LYS A 38 13.40 -17.29 -3.80
N ALA A 39 13.03 -17.76 -2.60
CA ALA A 39 14.00 -18.15 -1.56
C ALA A 39 14.87 -19.36 -1.94
N ALA A 40 14.39 -20.25 -2.81
CA ALA A 40 15.17 -21.40 -3.25
C ALA A 40 16.30 -21.04 -4.25
N ASN A 41 16.20 -19.88 -4.91
CA ASN A 41 17.06 -19.53 -6.05
C ASN A 41 17.85 -18.23 -5.86
N LEU A 42 17.52 -17.43 -4.84
CA LEU A 42 18.13 -16.12 -4.60
C LEU A 42 18.50 -15.93 -3.13
N PRO A 43 19.54 -15.12 -2.83
CA PRO A 43 19.86 -14.72 -1.47
C PRO A 43 18.65 -14.07 -0.77
N MET A 44 18.45 -14.35 0.51
CA MET A 44 17.30 -13.86 1.30
C MET A 44 17.13 -12.34 1.22
N GLN A 45 18.23 -11.58 1.23
CA GLN A 45 18.20 -10.12 1.08
C GLN A 45 17.62 -9.65 -0.27
N MET A 46 17.86 -10.38 -1.36
CA MET A 46 17.25 -10.07 -2.67
C MET A 46 15.76 -10.40 -2.68
N VAL A 47 15.35 -11.51 -2.07
CA VAL A 47 13.95 -11.91 -1.96
C VAL A 47 13.13 -10.89 -1.19
N GLU A 48 13.67 -10.39 -0.08
CA GLU A 48 13.06 -9.30 0.70
C GLU A 48 12.90 -8.02 -0.12
N ASN A 49 13.91 -7.65 -0.92
CA ASN A 49 13.83 -6.47 -1.77
C ASN A 49 12.76 -6.62 -2.87
N ILE A 50 12.60 -7.82 -3.43
CA ILE A 50 11.53 -8.12 -4.39
C ILE A 50 10.16 -8.04 -3.72
N ALA A 51 10.02 -8.61 -2.52
CA ALA A 51 8.78 -8.55 -1.75
C ALA A 51 8.40 -7.10 -1.44
N LYS A 52 9.35 -6.29 -0.96
CA LYS A 52 9.17 -4.84 -0.73
C LYS A 52 8.71 -4.11 -1.99
N GLY A 53 9.33 -4.40 -3.15
CA GLY A 53 8.93 -3.79 -4.42
C GLY A 53 7.49 -4.13 -4.82
N ARG A 54 7.10 -5.41 -4.73
CA ARG A 54 5.72 -5.84 -5.03
C ARG A 54 4.71 -5.22 -4.06
N LEU A 55 5.09 -5.13 -2.80
CA LEU A 55 4.27 -4.56 -1.75
C LEU A 55 4.06 -3.05 -1.96
N GLN A 56 5.12 -2.31 -2.31
CA GLN A 56 5.02 -0.89 -2.64
C GLN A 56 4.11 -0.65 -3.85
N LYS A 57 4.19 -1.51 -4.88
CA LYS A 57 3.28 -1.45 -6.03
C LYS A 57 1.82 -1.67 -5.60
N PHE A 58 1.56 -2.69 -4.79
CA PHE A 58 0.23 -2.97 -4.24
C PHE A 58 -0.36 -1.74 -3.54
N PHE A 59 0.40 -1.07 -2.67
CA PHE A 59 -0.10 0.12 -1.97
C PHE A 59 -0.40 1.29 -2.90
N LYS A 60 0.44 1.52 -3.92
CA LYS A 60 0.18 2.56 -4.92
C LYS A 60 -1.07 2.29 -5.75
N GLU A 61 -1.47 1.04 -5.94
CA GLU A 61 -2.62 0.68 -6.78
C GLU A 61 -3.91 0.50 -5.95
N GLN A 62 -3.81 -0.08 -4.76
CA GLN A 62 -4.97 -0.54 -3.98
C GLN A 62 -5.30 0.33 -2.77
N THR A 63 -4.46 1.33 -2.42
CA THR A 63 -4.69 2.21 -1.27
C THR A 63 -4.82 3.67 -1.70
N LEU A 64 -6.01 4.24 -1.52
CA LEU A 64 -6.37 5.60 -1.99
C LEU A 64 -5.35 6.68 -1.60
N LEU A 65 -4.86 6.65 -0.36
CA LEU A 65 -3.94 7.68 0.13
C LEU A 65 -2.54 7.62 -0.50
N GLU A 66 -2.10 6.44 -0.93
CA GLU A 66 -0.77 6.21 -1.51
C GLU A 66 -0.79 6.24 -3.05
N GLN A 67 -1.99 6.35 -3.66
CA GLN A 67 -2.16 6.55 -5.10
C GLN A 67 -1.60 7.90 -5.55
N GLU A 68 -1.12 7.93 -6.80
CA GLU A 68 -0.74 9.18 -7.47
C GLU A 68 -1.98 10.03 -7.75
N TYR A 69 -1.91 11.31 -7.43
CA TYR A 69 -3.01 12.24 -7.66
C TYR A 69 -3.00 12.69 -9.13
N THR A 70 -3.96 12.19 -9.91
CA THR A 70 -4.00 12.36 -11.37
C THR A 70 -4.45 13.73 -11.85
N MET A 71 -4.98 14.58 -10.96
CA MET A 71 -5.50 15.90 -11.31
C MET A 71 -4.45 17.02 -11.17
N SER A 72 -3.20 16.69 -10.83
CA SER A 72 -2.06 17.61 -10.84
C SER A 72 -0.90 17.04 -11.66
N ASP A 73 -0.19 17.90 -12.40
CA ASP A 73 1.06 17.52 -13.09
C ASP A 73 2.20 17.18 -12.11
N ASP A 74 2.07 17.65 -10.87
CA ASP A 74 2.93 17.24 -9.78
C ASP A 74 2.61 15.79 -9.40
N LYS A 75 3.58 14.87 -9.57
CA LYS A 75 3.49 13.44 -9.21
C LYS A 75 3.43 13.20 -7.69
N LYS A 76 2.48 13.85 -7.02
CA LYS A 76 2.24 13.81 -5.58
C LYS A 76 1.22 12.72 -5.27
N SER A 77 1.32 12.10 -4.11
CA SER A 77 0.27 11.18 -3.65
C SER A 77 -0.96 11.93 -3.18
N VAL A 78 -2.12 11.28 -3.20
CA VAL A 78 -3.38 11.82 -2.66
C VAL A 78 -3.19 12.33 -1.23
N LYS A 79 -2.44 11.60 -0.40
CA LYS A 79 -2.08 12.01 0.97
C LYS A 79 -1.29 13.30 1.02
N ALA A 80 -0.31 13.48 0.13
CA ALA A 80 0.50 14.70 0.09
C ALA A 80 -0.33 15.91 -0.33
N VAL A 81 -1.24 15.71 -1.28
CA VAL A 81 -2.18 16.76 -1.73
C VAL A 81 -3.14 17.13 -0.61
N LEU A 82 -3.71 16.14 0.09
CA LEU A 82 -4.61 16.37 1.22
C LEU A 82 -3.92 17.17 2.33
N ALA A 83 -2.72 16.74 2.74
CA ALA A 83 -1.95 17.41 3.78
C ALA A 83 -1.47 18.83 3.40
N ALA A 84 -1.31 19.11 2.11
CA ALA A 84 -0.98 20.44 1.61
C ALA A 84 -2.19 21.39 1.65
N ALA A 85 -3.40 20.86 1.49
CA ALA A 85 -4.64 21.62 1.62
C ALA A 85 -5.02 21.83 3.10
N ASP A 86 -5.02 20.75 3.89
CA ASP A 86 -5.30 20.76 5.32
C ASP A 86 -4.69 19.52 5.98
N LYS A 87 -3.89 19.73 7.04
CA LYS A 87 -3.20 18.64 7.76
C LYS A 87 -4.14 17.77 8.57
N ASP A 88 -5.31 18.28 8.96
CA ASP A 88 -6.27 17.58 9.79
C ASP A 88 -7.41 16.94 8.96
N ALA A 89 -7.46 17.21 7.65
CA ALA A 89 -8.45 16.64 6.75
C ALA A 89 -8.29 15.12 6.62
N LYS A 90 -9.43 14.41 6.71
CA LYS A 90 -9.50 12.95 6.64
C LYS A 90 -10.57 12.51 5.65
N ILE A 91 -10.23 11.52 4.84
CA ILE A 91 -11.20 10.83 3.98
C ILE A 91 -11.92 9.80 4.85
N VAL A 92 -13.20 10.03 5.13
CA VAL A 92 -13.99 9.14 6.00
C VAL A 92 -14.56 7.95 5.21
N ALA A 93 -14.97 8.18 3.97
CA ALA A 93 -15.47 7.16 3.08
C ALA A 93 -15.35 7.62 1.63
N PHE A 94 -15.25 6.66 0.70
CA PHE A 94 -15.42 6.91 -0.72
C PHE A 94 -16.20 5.73 -1.33
N LYS A 95 -16.99 6.00 -2.37
CA LYS A 95 -17.69 4.97 -3.13
C LYS A 95 -17.54 5.27 -4.61
N ARG A 96 -16.97 4.33 -5.36
CA ARG A 96 -16.82 4.39 -6.82
C ARG A 96 -17.93 3.57 -7.47
N PHE A 97 -18.60 4.15 -8.47
CA PHE A 97 -19.54 3.46 -9.34
C PHE A 97 -18.98 3.45 -10.76
N SER A 98 -19.13 2.33 -11.47
CA SER A 98 -18.74 2.15 -12.86
C SER A 98 -19.91 1.53 -13.60
N LEU A 99 -20.17 1.95 -14.84
CA LEU A 99 -21.25 1.39 -15.67
C LEU A 99 -20.84 0.07 -16.35
N ASN A 100 -19.55 -0.25 -16.32
CA ASN A 100 -18.96 -1.43 -16.97
C ASN A 100 -18.51 -2.52 -15.97
N ASP A 101 -18.71 -2.30 -14.67
CA ASP A 101 -18.43 -3.29 -13.61
C ASP A 101 -19.73 -4.00 -13.17
#